data_AF-A0A954HIQ1-F1
#
_entry.id   AF-A0A954HIQ1-F1
#
_cell.length_a   1.000
_cell.length_b   1.000
_cell.length_c   1.000
_cell.angle_alpha   90.00
_cell.angle_beta   90.00
_cell.angle_gamma   90.00
#
_symmetry.space_group_name_H-M   'P 1'
#
loop_
_entity.id
_entity.type
_entity.pdbx_description
1 polymer ?
#
loop_
_entity_poly.entity_id
_entity_poly.type
_entity_poly.pdbx_seq_one_letter_code
_entity_poly.pdbx_strand_id
1 'polypeptide(L)'
;MRTFGPFGAFSRLGKSFSVWLASLLKGRQRRLSLVAQRRRQRLSGAWHQAQSESLEDRTLLAAVLGATLDDQIAGTVQAGDGITYLATINNTGNMNATTVSLSNPLDPNSNFVPGSTKIGVAAFSDSYNVIGNTPRTLNAASGLLANDIDIDTGGAFTVTGVTDIGGTAANGVLAVNADGSFTYTPAT
;
A
#
# COMPACT_ATOMS: atom_id res chain seq x y z
N MET A 1 42.85 39.53 0.10
CA MET A 1 43.60 38.32 0.50
C MET A 1 43.26 38.01 1.96
N ARG A 2 42.29 37.12 2.22
CA ARG A 2 42.06 36.51 3.54
C ARG A 2 41.70 35.05 3.29
N THR A 3 42.62 34.19 3.69
CA THR A 3 42.53 32.73 3.68
C THR A 3 41.63 32.28 4.82
N PHE A 4 40.70 31.36 4.55
CA PHE A 4 40.00 30.58 5.56
C PHE A 4 40.37 29.11 5.38
N GLY A 5 40.83 28.48 6.47
CA GLY A 5 41.29 27.10 6.53
C GLY A 5 40.15 26.07 6.43
N PRO A 6 40.48 24.76 6.50
CA PRO A 6 39.59 23.69 6.07
C PRO A 6 38.42 23.53 7.05
N PHE A 7 37.19 23.65 6.54
CA PHE A 7 35.99 23.37 7.31
C PHE A 7 35.82 21.84 7.45
N GLY A 8 35.81 21.39 8.69
CA GLY A 8 35.64 20.00 9.07
C GLY A 8 34.32 19.42 8.59
N ALA A 9 34.37 18.15 8.20
CA ALA A 9 33.21 17.34 7.87
C ALA A 9 32.22 17.31 9.05
N PHE A 10 30.99 17.76 8.83
CA PHE A 10 29.90 17.55 9.78
C PHE A 10 29.41 16.10 9.68
N SER A 11 29.67 15.32 10.73
CA SER A 11 29.20 13.94 10.85
C SER A 11 27.70 13.91 11.17
N ARG A 12 27.00 13.15 10.32
CA ARG A 12 25.62 12.64 10.41
C ARG A 12 24.96 12.75 11.79
N LEU A 13 24.06 13.73 11.94
CA LEU A 13 23.02 13.67 12.96
C LEU A 13 21.83 12.90 12.37
N GLY A 14 21.75 11.60 12.67
CA GLY A 14 20.52 10.83 12.43
C GLY A 14 19.41 11.43 13.29
N LYS A 15 18.57 12.28 12.71
CA LYS A 15 17.41 12.85 13.40
C LYS A 15 16.27 11.84 13.37
N SER A 16 15.94 11.32 14.55
CA SER A 16 14.83 10.39 14.75
C SER A 16 13.49 11.04 14.41
N PHE A 17 12.70 10.38 13.56
CA PHE A 17 11.32 10.77 13.25
C PHE A 17 10.35 10.14 14.25
N SER A 18 9.36 10.91 14.70
CA SER A 18 8.28 10.42 15.56
C SER A 18 6.97 10.39 14.78
N VAL A 19 6.44 9.18 14.53
CA VAL A 19 5.06 8.98 14.08
C VAL A 19 4.20 8.90 15.34
N TRP A 20 3.30 9.86 15.54
CA TRP A 20 2.34 9.80 16.66
C TRP A 20 1.24 8.78 16.33
N LEU A 21 1.11 7.75 17.18
CA LEU A 21 0.10 6.70 17.07
C LEU A 21 -1.07 7.04 18.01
N ALA A 22 -2.28 7.18 17.46
CA ALA A 22 -3.51 7.15 18.24
C ALA A 22 -4.42 6.07 17.66
N SER A 23 -4.28 4.83 18.13
CA SER A 23 -5.29 3.79 17.91
C SER A 23 -5.50 3.00 19.20
N LEU A 24 -6.61 3.32 19.87
CA LEU A 24 -7.07 2.62 21.05
C LEU A 24 -7.90 1.42 20.58
N LEU A 25 -7.39 0.20 20.69
CA LEU A 25 -8.24 -1.00 20.61
C LEU A 25 -8.06 -1.90 21.83
N LYS A 26 -9.09 -1.87 22.69
CA LYS A 26 -9.45 -2.97 23.59
C LYS A 26 -9.77 -4.20 22.73
N GLY A 27 -8.79 -5.07 22.52
CA GLY A 27 -8.95 -6.32 21.78
C GLY A 27 -8.00 -7.38 22.30
N ARG A 28 -8.32 -7.95 23.46
CA ARG A 28 -7.54 -8.98 24.16
C ARG A 28 -7.51 -10.27 23.31
N GLN A 29 -6.41 -10.58 22.62
CA GLN A 29 -6.30 -11.85 21.87
C GLN A 29 -5.55 -12.90 22.70
N ARG A 30 -6.28 -13.91 23.20
CA ARG A 30 -5.71 -15.16 23.70
C ARG A 30 -5.61 -16.15 22.54
N ARG A 31 -4.39 -16.60 22.24
CA ARG A 31 -4.13 -17.74 21.36
C ARG A 31 -4.82 -19.00 21.89
N LEU A 32 -5.64 -19.65 21.07
CA LEU A 32 -6.04 -21.04 21.25
C LEU A 32 -5.76 -21.77 19.94
N SER A 33 -4.57 -22.36 19.83
CA SER A 33 -4.35 -23.44 18.87
C SER A 33 -4.87 -24.73 19.52
N LEU A 34 -6.05 -25.20 19.15
CA LEU A 34 -6.53 -26.50 19.60
C LEU A 34 -6.06 -27.58 18.62
N VAL A 35 -5.08 -28.38 19.04
CA VAL A 35 -4.73 -29.64 18.37
C VAL A 35 -5.95 -30.56 18.42
N ALA A 36 -6.44 -31.00 17.25
CA ALA A 36 -7.62 -31.85 17.13
C ALA A 36 -7.49 -33.13 17.98
N GLN A 37 -8.33 -33.28 19.00
CA GLN A 37 -8.32 -34.41 19.93
C GLN A 37 -9.01 -35.62 19.27
N ARG A 38 -8.24 -36.69 19.04
CA ARG A 38 -8.71 -37.95 18.44
C ARG A 38 -9.84 -38.56 19.30
N ARG A 39 -11.04 -38.72 18.75
CA ARG A 39 -12.03 -39.67 19.26
C ARG A 39 -12.28 -40.74 18.18
N ARG A 40 -11.70 -41.93 18.37
CA ARG A 40 -11.97 -43.10 17.52
C ARG A 40 -13.42 -43.53 17.76
N GLN A 41 -14.30 -43.28 16.79
CA GLN A 41 -15.57 -44.01 16.72
C GLN A 41 -15.39 -45.19 15.76
N ARG A 42 -15.42 -46.41 16.31
CA ARG A 42 -15.61 -47.64 15.53
C ARG A 42 -17.11 -47.76 15.25
N LEU A 43 -17.52 -47.45 14.02
CA LEU A 43 -18.76 -47.98 13.44
C LEU A 43 -18.49 -48.38 11.99
N SER A 44 -19.07 -49.51 11.62
CA SER A 44 -18.84 -50.31 10.42
C SER A 44 -19.05 -49.58 9.09
N GLY A 45 -18.13 -49.80 8.15
CA GLY A 45 -18.35 -49.57 6.71
C GLY A 45 -18.13 -48.12 6.25
N ALA A 46 -17.33 -47.98 5.19
CA ALA A 46 -16.95 -46.73 4.50
C ALA A 46 -15.93 -45.83 5.24
N TRP A 47 -14.67 -45.93 4.80
CA TRP A 47 -13.66 -44.91 5.05
C TRP A 47 -14.10 -43.60 4.41
N HIS A 48 -14.73 -42.72 5.18
CA HIS A 48 -14.75 -41.30 4.84
C HIS A 48 -13.44 -40.74 5.39
N GLN A 49 -12.48 -40.47 4.50
CA GLN A 49 -11.33 -39.65 4.86
C GLN A 49 -11.89 -38.31 5.35
N ALA A 50 -11.83 -38.06 6.66
CA ALA A 50 -12.08 -36.74 7.20
C ALA A 50 -11.02 -35.80 6.61
N GLN A 51 -11.41 -34.99 5.63
CA GLN A 51 -10.55 -33.94 5.12
C GLN A 51 -10.33 -32.94 6.26
N SER A 52 -9.06 -32.64 6.52
CA SER A 52 -8.67 -31.55 7.41
C SER A 52 -9.08 -30.24 6.73
N GLU A 53 -10.25 -29.70 7.08
CA GLU A 53 -10.59 -28.33 6.71
C GLU A 53 -9.66 -27.39 7.48
N SER A 54 -8.80 -26.68 6.73
CA SER A 54 -7.99 -25.62 7.29
C SER A 54 -8.94 -24.56 7.85
N LEU A 55 -8.86 -24.28 9.15
CA LEU A 55 -9.55 -23.12 9.72
C LEU A 55 -9.09 -21.89 8.93
N GLU A 56 -10.06 -21.14 8.41
CA GLU A 56 -9.82 -19.96 7.59
C GLU A 56 -8.82 -19.03 8.29
N ASP A 57 -7.81 -18.57 7.55
CA ASP A 57 -6.90 -17.56 8.04
C ASP A 57 -7.67 -16.25 8.21
N ARG A 58 -8.09 -15.97 9.45
CA ARG A 58 -8.76 -14.72 9.79
C ARG A 58 -7.71 -13.62 9.91
N THR A 59 -7.33 -13.06 8.76
CA THR A 59 -6.53 -11.84 8.74
C THR A 59 -7.32 -10.74 9.46
N LEU A 60 -6.74 -10.17 10.52
CA LEU A 60 -7.36 -9.04 11.21
C LEU A 60 -7.34 -7.85 10.27
N LEU A 61 -8.48 -7.18 10.13
CA LEU A 61 -8.54 -5.94 9.36
C LEU A 61 -7.77 -4.85 10.11
N ALA A 62 -6.67 -4.36 9.55
CA ALA A 62 -5.83 -3.34 10.14
C ALA A 62 -5.11 -2.55 9.04
N ALA A 63 -4.98 -1.23 9.26
CA ALA A 63 -4.02 -0.42 8.52
C ALA A 63 -2.63 -0.65 9.11
N VAL A 64 -1.62 -0.82 8.26
CA VAL A 64 -0.23 -1.03 8.67
C VAL A 64 0.61 0.00 7.93
N LEU A 65 1.02 1.05 8.63
CA LEU A 65 1.75 2.16 8.03
C LEU A 65 3.25 2.02 8.22
N GLY A 66 4.00 2.22 7.14
CA GLY A 66 5.43 2.48 7.14
C GLY A 66 5.71 3.86 6.55
N ALA A 67 6.75 4.54 7.05
CA ALA A 67 7.19 5.81 6.52
C ALA A 67 8.72 5.88 6.43
N THR A 68 9.24 6.45 5.35
CA THR A 68 10.66 6.73 5.16
C THR A 68 10.86 8.16 4.69
N LEU A 69 11.97 8.78 5.07
CA LEU A 69 12.43 10.05 4.51
C LEU A 69 13.85 9.84 4.00
N ASP A 70 14.08 10.19 2.75
CA ASP A 70 15.38 10.10 2.09
C ASP A 70 15.76 11.49 1.56
N ASP A 71 17.00 11.91 1.80
CA ASP A 71 17.54 13.17 1.28
C ASP A 71 18.02 13.06 -0.18
N GLN A 72 18.00 11.84 -0.73
CA GLN A 72 18.42 11.51 -2.10
C GLN A 72 19.89 11.87 -2.37
N ILE A 73 20.71 12.05 -1.33
CA ILE A 73 22.12 12.46 -1.44
C ILE A 73 23.04 11.29 -1.09
N ALA A 74 23.93 10.94 -2.02
CA ALA A 74 24.95 9.91 -1.80
C ALA A 74 26.24 10.43 -1.13
N GLY A 75 26.38 11.74 -0.88
CA GLY A 75 27.63 12.39 -0.47
C GLY A 75 27.47 13.58 0.50
N THR A 76 28.42 14.51 0.50
CA THR A 76 28.37 15.72 1.33
C THR A 76 27.78 16.90 0.56
N VAL A 77 26.96 17.70 1.23
CA VAL A 77 26.39 18.96 0.72
C VAL A 77 27.13 20.17 1.28
N GLN A 78 27.20 21.25 0.50
CA GLN A 78 27.79 22.53 0.89
C GLN A 78 26.70 23.53 1.30
N ALA A 79 27.11 24.59 2.00
CA ALA A 79 26.21 25.68 2.34
C ALA A 79 25.71 26.38 1.06
N GLY A 80 24.40 26.50 0.92
CA GLY A 80 23.74 27.08 -0.24
C GLY A 80 23.21 26.05 -1.26
N ASP A 81 23.54 24.77 -1.11
CA ASP A 81 22.99 23.71 -1.95
C ASP A 81 21.50 23.47 -1.64
N GLY A 82 20.73 23.14 -2.68
CA GLY A 82 19.36 22.67 -2.54
C GLY A 82 19.33 21.17 -2.21
N ILE A 83 18.52 20.78 -1.23
CA ILE A 83 18.31 19.38 -0.85
C ILE A 83 16.85 19.01 -1.15
N THR A 84 16.66 17.96 -1.94
CA THR A 84 15.34 17.42 -2.25
C THR A 84 15.08 16.18 -1.42
N TYR A 85 14.10 16.26 -0.52
CA TYR A 85 13.68 15.11 0.26
C TYR A 85 12.56 14.34 -0.43
N LEU A 86 12.64 13.01 -0.39
CA LEU A 86 11.57 12.10 -0.76
C LEU A 86 11.01 11.45 0.49
N ALA A 87 9.76 11.78 0.83
CA ALA A 87 9.00 11.11 1.87
C ALA A 87 8.09 10.05 1.25
N THR A 88 8.21 8.81 1.68
CA THR A 88 7.34 7.70 1.26
C THR A 88 6.52 7.24 2.45
N ILE A 89 5.20 7.21 2.29
CA ILE A 89 4.28 6.65 3.28
C ILE A 89 3.51 5.54 2.59
N ASN A 90 3.52 4.34 3.18
CA ASN A 90 2.88 3.17 2.60
C ASN A 90 1.95 2.50 3.61
N ASN A 91 0.75 2.13 3.17
CA ASN A 91 -0.17 1.29 3.93
C ASN A 91 -0.14 -0.13 3.35
N THR A 92 0.52 -1.05 4.04
CA THR A 92 0.54 -2.48 3.66
C THR A 92 -0.59 -3.28 4.33
N GLY A 93 -1.43 -2.61 5.12
CA GLY A 93 -2.59 -3.21 5.76
C GLY A 93 -3.77 -3.37 4.81
N ASN A 94 -4.75 -4.16 5.25
CA ASN A 94 -6.00 -4.46 4.53
C ASN A 94 -7.17 -3.55 4.97
N MET A 95 -6.89 -2.47 5.70
CA MET A 95 -7.86 -1.44 6.05
C MET A 95 -7.31 -0.06 5.69
N ASN A 96 -8.20 0.85 5.31
CA ASN A 96 -7.85 2.25 5.03
C ASN A 96 -7.23 2.92 6.27
N ALA A 97 -6.09 3.59 6.07
CA ALA A 97 -5.55 4.49 7.06
C ALA A 97 -6.31 5.81 7.02
N THR A 98 -6.81 6.26 8.17
CA THR A 98 -7.47 7.56 8.31
C THR A 98 -6.59 8.50 9.15
N THR A 99 -6.73 9.81 8.95
CA THR A 99 -6.02 10.85 9.74
C THR A 99 -4.49 10.79 9.69
N VAL A 100 -3.91 10.37 8.56
CA VAL A 100 -2.45 10.34 8.38
C VAL A 100 -1.90 11.76 8.25
N SER A 101 -0.98 12.13 9.13
CA SER A 101 -0.28 13.42 9.09
C SER A 101 1.23 13.22 9.03
N LEU A 102 1.89 13.91 8.10
CA LEU A 102 3.35 13.97 7.99
C LEU A 102 3.83 15.30 8.58
N SER A 103 4.79 15.23 9.52
CA SER A 103 5.50 16.39 10.05
C SER A 103 7.00 16.20 9.90
N ASN A 104 7.64 17.11 9.17
CA ASN A 104 9.09 17.14 9.00
C ASN A 104 9.62 18.54 9.35
N PRO A 105 9.95 18.81 10.63
CA PRO A 105 10.52 20.08 11.04
C PRO A 105 11.85 20.36 10.32
N LEU A 106 12.02 21.60 9.85
CA LEU A 106 13.26 22.02 9.20
C LEU A 106 14.42 22.04 10.18
N ASP A 107 15.62 21.82 9.65
CA ASP A 107 16.85 22.10 10.40
C ASP A 107 16.97 23.62 10.62
N PRO A 108 17.47 24.09 11.77
CA PRO A 108 17.69 25.52 12.01
C PRO A 108 18.59 26.21 10.97
N ASN A 109 19.43 25.46 10.25
CA ASN A 109 20.33 26.00 9.23
C ASN A 109 19.84 25.78 7.79
N SER A 110 18.60 25.30 7.61
CA SER A 110 18.00 25.16 6.29
C SER A 110 16.85 26.14 6.09
N ASN A 111 16.67 26.57 4.84
CA ASN A 111 15.53 27.37 4.42
C ASN A 111 14.62 26.51 3.56
N PHE A 112 13.33 26.52 3.85
CA PHE A 112 12.35 25.89 2.97
C PHE A 112 12.18 26.71 1.69
N VAL A 113 12.09 26.01 0.56
CA VAL A 113 11.81 26.62 -0.74
C VAL A 113 10.28 26.57 -0.96
N PRO A 114 9.56 27.69 -0.92
CA PRO A 114 8.11 27.67 -1.11
C PRO A 114 7.71 27.06 -2.45
N GLY A 115 6.67 26.22 -2.44
CA GLY A 115 6.17 25.53 -3.65
C GLY A 115 6.99 24.32 -4.09
N SER A 116 8.04 23.94 -3.35
CA SER A 116 8.85 22.75 -3.66
C SER A 116 8.21 21.42 -3.22
N THR A 117 7.10 21.47 -2.47
CA THR A 117 6.40 20.27 -2.04
C THR A 117 5.63 19.67 -3.21
N LYS A 118 5.86 18.37 -3.44
CA LYS A 118 5.20 17.58 -4.47
C LYS A 118 4.67 16.30 -3.83
N ILE A 119 3.45 15.91 -4.20
CA ILE A 119 2.79 14.71 -3.69
C ILE A 119 2.61 13.77 -4.89
N GLY A 120 3.06 12.53 -4.74
CA GLY A 120 2.87 11.50 -5.76
C GLY A 120 1.42 11.07 -5.88
N VAL A 121 1.14 10.27 -6.91
CA VAL A 121 -0.18 9.69 -7.15
C VAL A 121 -0.48 8.60 -6.13
N ALA A 122 -1.74 8.51 -5.70
CA ALA A 122 -2.25 7.46 -4.83
C ALA A 122 -3.16 6.53 -5.63
N ALA A 123 -2.74 5.28 -5.80
CA ALA A 123 -3.52 4.23 -6.44
C ALA A 123 -4.18 3.34 -5.39
N PHE A 124 -5.47 3.02 -5.57
CA PHE A 124 -6.23 2.23 -4.61
C PHE A 124 -6.67 0.91 -5.22
N SER A 125 -6.66 -0.17 -4.41
CA SER A 125 -7.06 -1.48 -4.90
C SER A 125 -8.58 -1.56 -5.10
N ASP A 126 -8.97 -2.13 -6.22
CA ASP A 126 -10.38 -2.41 -6.52
C ASP A 126 -10.80 -3.84 -6.21
N SER A 127 -12.10 -4.02 -5.98
CA SER A 127 -12.73 -5.33 -5.92
C SER A 127 -14.07 -5.30 -6.62
N TYR A 128 -14.26 -6.19 -7.60
CA TYR A 128 -15.50 -6.31 -8.36
C TYR A 128 -15.99 -7.75 -8.34
N ASN A 129 -17.24 -7.93 -7.91
CA ASN A 129 -17.87 -9.25 -7.90
C ASN A 129 -18.57 -9.52 -9.23
N VAL A 130 -18.45 -10.74 -9.75
CA VAL A 130 -19.14 -11.16 -10.99
C VAL A 130 -20.08 -12.30 -10.67
N ILE A 131 -21.22 -12.32 -11.37
CA ILE A 131 -22.11 -13.48 -11.37
C ILE A 131 -21.61 -14.40 -12.48
N GLY A 132 -21.49 -15.70 -12.20
CA GLY A 132 -21.04 -16.70 -13.18
C GLY A 132 -21.84 -16.61 -14.49
N ASN A 133 -21.15 -16.83 -15.60
CA ASN A 133 -21.72 -16.86 -16.96
C ASN A 133 -22.43 -15.56 -17.40
N THR A 134 -22.27 -14.46 -16.66
CA THR A 134 -22.85 -13.16 -17.01
C THR A 134 -21.73 -12.14 -17.26
N PRO A 135 -21.64 -11.53 -18.45
CA PRO A 135 -20.68 -10.46 -18.70
C PRO A 135 -20.91 -9.27 -17.76
N ARG A 136 -19.82 -8.65 -17.29
CA ARG A 136 -19.85 -7.44 -16.46
C ARG A 136 -19.11 -6.32 -17.20
N THR A 137 -19.79 -5.20 -17.41
CA THR A 137 -19.21 -3.99 -18.02
C THR A 137 -19.27 -2.85 -17.03
N LEU A 138 -18.16 -2.15 -16.83
CA LEU A 138 -18.08 -0.93 -16.02
C LEU A 138 -17.51 0.22 -16.86
N ASN A 139 -18.13 1.39 -16.72
CA ASN A 139 -17.63 2.62 -17.34
C ASN A 139 -16.46 3.20 -16.55
N ALA A 140 -15.77 4.20 -17.10
CA ALA A 140 -14.62 4.84 -16.46
C ALA A 140 -14.93 5.39 -15.06
N ALA A 141 -16.15 5.93 -14.85
CA ALA A 141 -16.58 6.50 -13.58
C ALA A 141 -16.71 5.48 -12.43
N SER A 142 -16.74 4.18 -12.73
CA SER A 142 -16.74 3.09 -11.73
C SER A 142 -15.70 2.01 -12.05
N GLY A 143 -14.79 2.33 -12.97
CA GLY A 143 -13.75 1.44 -13.47
C GLY A 143 -12.47 1.55 -12.64
N LEU A 144 -11.38 1.03 -13.19
CA LEU A 144 -10.12 0.79 -12.49
C LEU A 144 -9.41 2.06 -12.00
N LEU A 145 -9.75 3.21 -12.57
CA LEU A 145 -9.12 4.49 -12.23
C LEU A 145 -10.03 5.40 -11.40
N ALA A 146 -11.22 4.91 -11.01
CA ALA A 146 -12.26 5.75 -10.41
C ALA A 146 -11.90 6.23 -9.00
N ASN A 147 -11.07 5.48 -8.27
CA ASN A 147 -10.62 5.78 -6.91
C ASN A 147 -9.18 6.29 -6.86
N ASP A 148 -8.45 6.32 -7.96
CA ASP A 148 -7.09 6.84 -8.03
C ASP A 148 -7.07 8.37 -7.95
N ILE A 149 -6.08 8.94 -7.25
CA ILE A 149 -6.01 10.38 -6.98
C ILE A 149 -4.61 10.92 -7.23
N ASP A 150 -4.52 12.01 -8.00
CA ASP A 150 -3.34 12.87 -8.05
C ASP A 150 -3.61 14.12 -7.21
N ILE A 151 -2.97 14.21 -6.04
CA ILE A 151 -3.16 15.30 -5.09
C ILE A 151 -2.40 16.57 -5.51
N ASP A 152 -1.32 16.45 -6.29
CA ASP A 152 -0.51 17.60 -6.70
C ASP A 152 -1.12 18.31 -7.90
N THR A 153 -1.40 17.56 -8.98
CA THR A 153 -1.84 18.17 -10.25
C THR A 153 -3.32 17.96 -10.56
N GLY A 154 -3.98 16.99 -9.91
CA GLY A 154 -5.31 16.56 -10.31
C GLY A 154 -5.34 15.95 -11.71
N GLY A 155 -4.19 15.46 -12.20
CA GLY A 155 -4.03 14.91 -13.54
C GLY A 155 -4.92 13.69 -13.79
N ALA A 156 -5.29 13.49 -15.06
CA ALA A 156 -6.02 12.30 -15.48
C ALA A 156 -5.09 11.09 -15.56
N PHE A 157 -5.58 9.94 -15.09
CA PHE A 157 -4.90 8.66 -15.19
C PHE A 157 -5.24 7.97 -16.52
N THR A 158 -4.31 7.15 -17.02
CA THR A 158 -4.57 6.27 -18.16
C THR A 158 -4.01 4.87 -17.90
N VAL A 159 -4.78 3.85 -18.26
CA VAL A 159 -4.32 2.46 -18.24
C VAL A 159 -3.44 2.24 -19.47
N THR A 160 -2.16 1.91 -19.25
CA THR A 160 -1.19 1.65 -20.33
C THR A 160 -0.95 0.16 -20.57
N GLY A 161 -1.40 -0.71 -19.64
CA GLY A 161 -1.32 -2.16 -19.80
C GLY A 161 -1.88 -2.90 -18.59
N VAL A 162 -2.18 -4.18 -18.80
CA VAL A 162 -2.59 -5.12 -17.74
C VAL A 162 -1.52 -6.21 -17.68
N THR A 163 -0.73 -6.25 -16.60
CA THR A 163 0.43 -7.15 -16.48
C THR A 163 0.09 -8.48 -15.81
N ASP A 164 -0.99 -8.53 -15.03
CA ASP A 164 -1.45 -9.74 -14.35
C ASP A 164 -2.98 -9.85 -14.48
N ILE A 165 -3.43 -10.90 -15.15
CA ILE A 165 -4.84 -11.26 -15.37
C ILE A 165 -5.13 -12.61 -14.68
N GLY A 166 -4.34 -12.96 -13.67
CA GLY A 166 -4.36 -14.26 -12.98
C GLY A 166 -5.76 -14.74 -12.67
N GLY A 167 -6.03 -16.03 -12.89
CA GLY A 167 -7.33 -16.68 -12.68
C GLY A 167 -8.47 -16.20 -13.59
N THR A 168 -8.49 -14.93 -13.99
CA THR A 168 -9.53 -14.33 -14.83
C THR A 168 -9.41 -14.84 -16.27
N ALA A 169 -8.19 -14.98 -16.80
CA ALA A 169 -7.95 -15.56 -18.14
C ALA A 169 -8.35 -17.05 -18.25
N ALA A 170 -8.29 -17.79 -17.14
CA ALA A 170 -8.71 -19.20 -17.09
C ALA A 170 -10.24 -19.34 -16.97
N ASN A 171 -10.93 -18.30 -16.48
CA ASN A 171 -12.36 -18.29 -16.21
C ASN A 171 -13.13 -17.30 -17.09
N GLY A 172 -12.48 -16.69 -18.09
CA GLY A 172 -13.07 -15.65 -18.93
C GLY A 172 -12.05 -14.76 -19.65
N VAL A 173 -12.54 -13.68 -20.25
CA VAL A 173 -11.75 -12.67 -20.98
C VAL A 173 -12.00 -11.32 -20.33
N LEU A 174 -10.92 -10.61 -20.01
CA LEU A 174 -10.96 -9.23 -19.53
C LEU A 174 -10.45 -8.29 -20.63
N ALA A 175 -11.29 -7.33 -21.03
CA ALA A 175 -10.92 -6.24 -21.92
C ALA A 175 -10.93 -4.93 -21.13
N VAL A 176 -9.78 -4.25 -21.07
CA VAL A 176 -9.60 -2.99 -20.35
C VAL A 176 -9.26 -1.88 -21.34
N ASN A 177 -9.90 -0.72 -21.18
CA ASN A 177 -9.66 0.46 -21.99
C ASN A 177 -8.73 1.45 -21.26
N ALA A 178 -8.12 2.36 -22.01
CA ALA A 178 -7.18 3.34 -21.47
C ALA A 178 -7.83 4.32 -20.46
N ASP A 179 -9.14 4.55 -20.56
CA ASP A 179 -9.91 5.40 -19.63
C ASP A 179 -10.28 4.69 -18.31
N GLY A 180 -9.83 3.44 -18.11
CA GLY A 180 -10.13 2.64 -16.93
C GLY A 180 -11.46 1.90 -16.98
N SER A 181 -12.28 2.10 -18.03
CA SER A 181 -13.46 1.25 -18.26
C SER A 181 -13.04 -0.18 -18.65
N PHE A 182 -13.86 -1.17 -18.32
CA PHE A 182 -13.56 -2.56 -18.66
C PHE A 182 -14.80 -3.42 -18.86
N THR A 183 -14.60 -4.51 -19.59
CA THR A 183 -15.57 -5.59 -19.78
C THR A 183 -14.94 -6.91 -19.41
N TYR A 184 -15.59 -7.65 -18.52
CA TYR A 184 -15.25 -9.04 -18.21
C TYR A 184 -16.33 -9.98 -18.76
N THR A 185 -15.91 -10.97 -19.54
CA THR A 185 -16.76 -12.00 -20.14
C THR A 185 -16.36 -13.36 -19.59
N PRO A 186 -17.15 -14.00 -18.73
CA PRO A 186 -16.85 -15.34 -18.22
C PRO A 186 -16.76 -16.38 -19.35
N ALA A 187 -15.90 -17.38 -19.16
CA ALA A 187 -15.87 -18.58 -20.00
C ALA A 187 -17.08 -19.45 -19.63
N THR A 188 -17.77 -19.99 -20.63
CA THR A 188 -18.90 -20.92 -20.47
C THR A 188 -18.47 -22.27 -19.96
#